data_AF-A0A9J7M3X1-F1
#
_entry.id   AF-A0A9J7M3X1-F1
#
_cell.length_a   1.000
_cell.length_b   1.000
_cell.length_c   1.000
_cell.angle_alpha   90.00
_cell.angle_beta   90.00
_cell.angle_gamma   90.00
#
_symmetry.space_group_name_H-M   'P 1'
#
loop_
_entity.id
_entity.type
_entity.pdbx_description
1 polymer ?
#
loop_
_entity_poly.entity_id
_entity_poly.type
_entity_poly.pdbx_seq_one_letter_code
_entity_poly.pdbx_strand_id
1 'polypeptide(L)'
;MPILGDILKILVGQEGGETNVLGETKSSCAVGGGGGTFVTKTDNTPLIVAGGAGGGYRMPGRNPNSDGTTVTAGQYSSGGANFAGGSDGKGARQGDADCVGGGGGGLLTDGASGKDYFGGTNGAGGGEGGRAFVNGGVGGRGVYNNAEGGFGGGGGSHGQGGGGGGGGGSDNYDGRVDVVIPPSVLFV
;
A
#
# COMPACT_ATOMS: atom_id res chain seq x y z
N MET A 1 40.83 12.35 -0.69
CA MET A 1 39.92 11.75 -1.68
C MET A 1 38.52 12.20 -1.33
N PRO A 2 37.75 12.83 -2.22
CA PRO A 2 36.36 13.11 -1.90
C PRO A 2 35.64 11.78 -1.77
N ILE A 3 34.93 11.60 -0.65
CA ILE A 3 33.96 10.52 -0.50
C ILE A 3 32.87 10.81 -1.54
N LEU A 4 32.77 9.97 -2.56
CA LEU A 4 31.67 10.02 -3.51
C LEU A 4 30.42 9.59 -2.74
N GLY A 5 29.46 10.49 -2.55
CA GLY A 5 28.20 10.16 -1.88
C GLY A 5 27.34 9.27 -2.76
N ASP A 6 26.59 8.35 -2.16
CA ASP A 6 25.60 7.54 -2.86
C ASP A 6 24.29 8.33 -3.05
N ILE A 7 23.66 8.17 -4.23
CA ILE A 7 22.34 8.71 -4.50
C ILE A 7 21.29 7.66 -4.11
N LEU A 8 20.33 8.07 -3.28
CA LEU A 8 19.23 7.24 -2.83
C LEU A 8 17.90 7.71 -3.43
N LYS A 9 17.01 6.75 -3.71
CA LYS A 9 15.61 7.00 -4.01
C LYS A 9 14.82 6.74 -2.74
N ILE A 10 13.98 7.70 -2.35
CA ILE A 10 13.18 7.63 -1.13
C ILE A 10 11.71 7.83 -1.51
N LEU A 11 10.86 6.95 -1.01
CA LEU A 11 9.43 7.10 -1.04
C LEU A 11 8.91 6.88 0.38
N VAL A 12 8.23 7.89 0.93
CA VAL A 12 7.65 7.83 2.27
C VAL A 12 6.18 7.47 2.17
N GLY A 13 5.79 6.36 2.78
CA GLY A 13 4.41 5.92 2.82
C GLY A 13 3.55 6.91 3.59
N GLN A 14 2.36 7.19 3.05
CA GLN A 14 1.33 7.98 3.70
C GLN A 14 0.14 7.10 4.03
N GLU A 15 -0.62 7.58 4.99
CA GLU A 15 -1.87 6.96 5.40
C GLU A 15 -2.95 7.01 4.31
N GLY A 16 -3.82 6.00 4.30
CA GLY A 16 -4.98 5.94 3.43
C GLY A 16 -6.14 6.84 3.88
N GLY A 17 -6.99 7.19 2.93
CA GLY A 17 -8.22 7.94 3.19
C GLY A 17 -9.25 7.09 3.93
N GLU A 18 -9.99 7.72 4.83
CA GLU A 18 -11.15 7.12 5.48
C GLU A 18 -12.45 7.73 4.95
N THR A 19 -13.51 6.94 4.93
CA THR A 19 -14.83 7.40 4.54
C THR A 19 -15.41 8.34 5.61
N ASN A 20 -15.77 9.57 5.23
CA ASN A 20 -16.54 10.52 6.07
C ASN A 20 -18.04 10.48 5.74
N VAL A 21 -18.71 9.33 5.91
CA VAL A 21 -20.18 9.28 5.80
C VAL A 21 -20.76 9.40 7.21
N LEU A 22 -21.01 10.65 7.61
CA LEU A 22 -21.79 10.98 8.79
C LEU A 22 -23.25 10.59 8.55
N GLY A 23 -23.72 9.50 9.19
CA GLY A 23 -25.15 9.27 9.37
C GLY A 23 -25.74 7.96 8.85
N GLU A 24 -24.99 7.08 8.19
CA GLU A 24 -25.50 5.75 7.82
C GLU A 24 -24.88 4.61 8.64
N THR A 25 -25.66 3.54 8.80
CA THR A 25 -25.33 2.33 9.56
C THR A 25 -23.91 1.82 9.26
N LYS A 26 -23.23 1.22 10.25
CA LYS A 26 -21.85 0.63 10.22
C LYS A 26 -21.43 -0.18 8.97
N SER A 27 -22.39 -0.48 8.09
CA SER A 27 -22.26 -1.21 6.84
C SER A 27 -21.69 -0.41 5.67
N SER A 28 -21.51 0.92 5.77
CA SER A 28 -20.98 1.78 4.68
C SER A 28 -19.63 2.43 4.98
N CYS A 29 -19.02 2.15 6.14
CA CYS A 29 -17.70 2.67 6.50
C CYS A 29 -16.58 1.86 5.84
N ALA A 30 -15.67 2.54 5.15
CA ALA A 30 -14.51 1.94 4.53
C ALA A 30 -13.26 2.80 4.72
N VAL A 31 -12.10 2.14 4.64
CA VAL A 31 -10.78 2.76 4.80
C VAL A 31 -9.90 2.31 3.64
N GLY A 32 -9.10 3.21 3.10
CA GLY A 32 -8.02 2.85 2.17
C GLY A 32 -6.80 2.35 2.94
N GLY A 33 -5.94 1.59 2.27
CA GLY A 33 -4.71 1.10 2.87
C GLY A 33 -3.64 2.19 2.91
N GLY A 34 -2.86 2.24 3.99
CA GLY A 34 -1.63 3.03 4.07
C GLY A 34 -0.55 2.49 3.16
N GLY A 35 0.26 3.36 2.58
CA GLY A 35 1.35 2.97 1.70
C GLY A 35 2.60 2.51 2.45
N GLY A 36 3.45 1.75 1.74
CA GLY A 36 4.76 1.34 2.22
C GLY A 36 5.80 2.45 2.10
N THR A 37 6.89 2.31 2.86
CA THR A 37 8.06 3.21 2.79
C THR A 37 9.24 2.47 2.19
N PHE A 38 9.91 3.10 1.23
CA PHE A 38 11.02 2.50 0.49
C PHE A 38 12.22 3.45 0.44
N VAL A 39 13.39 2.91 0.71
CA VAL A 39 14.68 3.54 0.44
C VAL A 39 15.47 2.57 -0.41
N THR A 40 15.93 3.00 -1.58
CA THR A 40 16.70 2.17 -2.49
C THR A 40 17.92 2.90 -3.03
N LYS A 41 18.88 2.15 -3.57
CA LYS A 41 19.88 2.69 -4.48
C LYS A 41 19.24 3.12 -5.81
N THR A 42 20.01 3.75 -6.69
CA THR A 42 19.54 4.20 -8.01
C THR A 42 19.09 3.05 -8.93
N ASP A 43 19.60 1.84 -8.72
CA ASP A 43 19.21 0.61 -9.43
C ASP A 43 18.01 -0.13 -8.79
N ASN A 44 17.35 0.49 -7.80
CA ASN A 44 16.25 -0.06 -7.01
C ASN A 44 16.64 -1.21 -6.08
N THR A 45 17.94 -1.43 -5.83
CA THR A 45 18.38 -2.32 -4.74
C THR A 45 17.85 -1.79 -3.41
N PRO A 46 17.04 -2.58 -2.67
CA PRO A 46 16.40 -2.15 -1.43
C PRO A 46 17.41 -1.94 -0.31
N LEU A 47 17.25 -0.84 0.42
CA LEU A 47 17.97 -0.53 1.66
C LEU A 47 17.02 -0.48 2.86
N ILE A 48 15.85 0.16 2.67
CA ILE A 48 14.73 0.17 3.61
C ILE A 48 13.43 -0.17 2.91
N VAL A 49 12.63 -1.06 3.52
CA VAL A 49 11.33 -1.45 3.02
C VAL A 49 10.40 -1.74 4.19
N ALA A 50 9.39 -0.89 4.31
CA ALA A 50 8.29 -1.01 5.24
C ALA A 50 7.04 -1.31 4.39
N GLY A 51 6.38 -2.44 4.64
CA GLY A 51 5.22 -2.89 3.88
C GLY A 51 4.04 -1.92 3.97
N GLY A 52 3.27 -1.83 2.90
CA GLY A 52 1.98 -1.14 2.92
C GLY A 52 0.86 -2.04 3.42
N ALA A 53 -0.31 -1.46 3.59
CA ALA A 53 -1.55 -2.18 3.84
C ALA A 53 -2.55 -1.95 2.71
N GLY A 54 -3.64 -2.72 2.73
CA GLY A 54 -4.75 -2.53 1.81
C GLY A 54 -5.98 -2.01 2.55
N GLY A 55 -6.96 -1.57 1.77
CA GLY A 55 -8.20 -0.99 2.31
C GLY A 55 -9.07 -2.03 3.01
N GLY A 56 -10.10 -1.57 3.72
CA GLY A 56 -11.04 -2.39 4.48
C GLY A 56 -12.49 -1.92 4.44
N TYR A 57 -13.41 -2.78 4.87
CA TYR A 57 -14.86 -2.57 4.81
C TYR A 57 -15.60 -2.87 6.13
N ARG A 58 -16.73 -2.19 6.37
CA ARG A 58 -17.51 -2.22 7.64
C ARG A 58 -16.67 -1.86 8.85
N MET A 59 -15.67 -1.02 8.66
CA MET A 59 -14.79 -0.60 9.73
C MET A 59 -15.31 0.75 10.23
N PRO A 60 -15.84 0.86 11.47
CA PRO A 60 -16.41 2.10 11.99
C PRO A 60 -15.38 3.21 12.21
N GLY A 61 -14.11 2.96 11.86
CA GLY A 61 -12.98 3.86 11.91
C GLY A 61 -11.73 3.14 11.41
N ARG A 62 -10.58 3.81 11.44
CA ARG A 62 -9.28 3.24 11.10
C ARG A 62 -9.00 1.94 11.83
N ASN A 63 -8.31 1.04 11.12
CA ASN A 63 -7.84 -0.23 11.65
C ASN A 63 -6.33 -0.30 11.47
N PRO A 64 -5.55 -0.64 12.52
CA PRO A 64 -4.10 -0.77 12.41
C PRO A 64 -3.61 -1.74 11.33
N ASN A 65 -4.42 -2.73 10.93
CA ASN A 65 -4.11 -3.65 9.82
C ASN A 65 -4.22 -2.97 8.44
N SER A 66 -4.84 -1.80 8.38
CA SER A 66 -4.92 -0.94 7.19
C SER A 66 -3.83 0.14 7.16
N ASP A 67 -2.94 0.21 8.16
CA ASP A 67 -1.83 1.15 8.19
C ASP A 67 -0.57 0.56 7.54
N GLY A 68 0.42 1.38 7.18
CA GLY A 68 1.74 0.85 6.83
C GLY A 68 2.35 0.06 8.00
N THR A 69 3.21 -0.92 7.71
CA THR A 69 3.89 -1.74 8.72
C THR A 69 5.40 -1.59 8.61
N THR A 70 6.09 -1.78 9.73
CA THR A 70 7.56 -1.75 9.78
C THR A 70 8.21 -3.07 9.35
N VAL A 71 7.42 -4.12 9.14
CA VAL A 71 7.93 -5.38 8.56
C VAL A 71 8.03 -5.27 7.05
N THR A 72 8.84 -6.13 6.44
CA THR A 72 9.04 -6.12 4.99
C THR A 72 7.83 -6.65 4.22
N ALA A 73 7.02 -7.52 4.80
CA ALA A 73 5.78 -8.00 4.16
C ALA A 73 4.64 -6.97 4.26
N GLY A 74 3.74 -6.97 3.27
CA GLY A 74 2.51 -6.18 3.34
C GLY A 74 1.54 -6.75 4.38
N GLN A 75 0.70 -5.89 4.95
CA GLN A 75 -0.32 -6.34 5.89
C GLN A 75 -1.47 -7.09 5.20
N TYR A 76 -2.20 -7.91 5.95
CA TYR A 76 -3.44 -8.50 5.48
C TYR A 76 -4.52 -7.43 5.35
N SER A 77 -5.50 -7.70 4.48
CA SER A 77 -6.69 -6.85 4.39
C SER A 77 -7.52 -6.85 5.68
N SER A 78 -8.33 -5.81 5.86
CA SER A 78 -9.21 -5.65 7.02
C SER A 78 -10.71 -5.65 6.62
N GLY A 79 -11.61 -6.06 7.53
CA GLY A 79 -13.05 -5.88 7.34
C GLY A 79 -13.77 -6.89 6.42
N GLY A 80 -13.29 -8.13 6.32
CA GLY A 80 -13.93 -9.17 5.51
C GLY A 80 -13.09 -10.44 5.41
N ALA A 81 -13.06 -11.08 4.24
CA ALA A 81 -12.08 -12.12 3.95
C ALA A 81 -10.66 -11.53 4.01
N ASN A 82 -9.78 -12.20 4.75
CA ASN A 82 -8.39 -11.77 4.93
C ASN A 82 -7.56 -12.20 3.73
N PHE A 83 -7.18 -11.24 2.89
CA PHE A 83 -6.26 -11.47 1.78
C PHE A 83 -4.86 -11.09 2.22
N ALA A 84 -3.90 -11.96 1.91
CA ALA A 84 -2.51 -11.75 2.24
C ALA A 84 -2.00 -10.46 1.57
N GLY A 85 -1.14 -9.75 2.30
CA GLY A 85 -0.32 -8.74 1.69
C GLY A 85 0.68 -9.34 0.71
N GLY A 86 1.33 -8.47 -0.05
CA GLY A 86 2.46 -8.82 -0.89
C GLY A 86 3.67 -9.22 -0.05
N SER A 87 4.59 -9.91 -0.69
CA SER A 87 5.92 -10.26 -0.18
C SER A 87 6.91 -10.21 -1.34
N ASP A 88 8.21 -10.36 -1.08
CA ASP A 88 9.20 -10.59 -2.12
C ASP A 88 9.29 -9.44 -3.15
N GLY A 89 8.99 -8.24 -2.69
CA GLY A 89 8.94 -6.99 -3.44
C GLY A 89 7.69 -6.89 -4.31
N LYS A 90 6.77 -7.85 -4.23
CA LYS A 90 5.54 -7.88 -5.01
C LYS A 90 4.43 -7.17 -4.26
N GLY A 91 3.58 -6.48 -5.00
CA GLY A 91 2.29 -6.02 -4.52
C GLY A 91 1.39 -7.20 -4.12
N ALA A 92 0.38 -6.91 -3.31
CA ALA A 92 -0.65 -7.90 -2.97
C ALA A 92 -1.36 -8.39 -4.24
N ARG A 93 -1.51 -9.70 -4.31
CA ARG A 93 -2.44 -10.33 -5.25
C ARG A 93 -3.87 -10.09 -4.75
N GLN A 94 -4.82 -9.94 -5.68
CA GLN A 94 -6.23 -9.72 -5.31
C GLN A 94 -6.79 -10.93 -4.56
N GLY A 95 -7.77 -10.68 -3.71
CA GLY A 95 -8.74 -11.71 -3.36
C GLY A 95 -9.68 -12.02 -4.51
N ASP A 96 -9.89 -13.30 -4.82
CA ASP A 96 -10.76 -13.75 -5.92
C ASP A 96 -12.27 -13.52 -5.68
N ALA A 97 -12.64 -12.87 -4.58
CA ALA A 97 -14.04 -12.53 -4.30
C ALA A 97 -14.45 -11.23 -5.02
N ASP A 98 -15.72 -11.15 -5.40
CA ASP A 98 -16.30 -9.92 -5.92
C ASP A 98 -16.38 -8.85 -4.82
N CYS A 99 -16.34 -7.58 -5.24
CA CYS A 99 -16.46 -6.42 -4.36
C CYS A 99 -15.33 -6.29 -3.32
N VAL A 100 -14.10 -6.67 -3.67
CA VAL A 100 -12.91 -6.59 -2.80
C VAL A 100 -12.08 -5.34 -3.11
N GLY A 101 -11.52 -4.70 -2.08
CA GLY A 101 -10.56 -3.60 -2.23
C GLY A 101 -9.33 -3.99 -3.06
N GLY A 102 -8.66 -2.99 -3.63
CA GLY A 102 -7.43 -3.18 -4.37
C GLY A 102 -6.28 -3.59 -3.47
N GLY A 103 -5.35 -4.36 -4.03
CA GLY A 103 -4.12 -4.74 -3.35
C GLY A 103 -3.15 -3.56 -3.24
N GLY A 104 -2.33 -3.50 -2.20
CA GLY A 104 -1.24 -2.53 -2.14
C GLY A 104 -0.09 -2.90 -3.10
N GLY A 105 0.59 -1.90 -3.65
CA GLY A 105 1.78 -2.04 -4.48
C GLY A 105 3.03 -2.35 -3.68
N GLY A 106 3.91 -3.18 -4.24
CA GLY A 106 5.19 -3.54 -3.62
C GLY A 106 6.34 -2.68 -4.13
N LEU A 107 7.57 -3.15 -3.90
CA LEU A 107 8.74 -2.54 -4.52
C LEU A 107 8.70 -2.62 -6.06
N LEU A 108 8.33 -3.80 -6.58
CA LEU A 108 8.55 -4.21 -7.97
C LEU A 108 7.27 -4.31 -8.80
N THR A 109 6.12 -4.57 -8.18
CA THR A 109 4.86 -4.76 -8.91
C THR A 109 3.73 -4.03 -8.25
N ASP A 110 2.83 -3.53 -9.10
CA ASP A 110 1.58 -2.92 -8.66
C ASP A 110 0.74 -3.96 -7.90
N GLY A 111 -0.13 -3.48 -7.03
CA GLY A 111 -1.16 -4.29 -6.41
C GLY A 111 -2.29 -4.58 -7.39
N ALA A 112 -3.07 -5.62 -7.12
CA ALA A 112 -4.14 -6.01 -8.01
C ALA A 112 -5.35 -5.06 -7.93
N SER A 113 -6.03 -4.88 -9.07
CA SER A 113 -7.20 -4.00 -9.24
C SER A 113 -8.45 -4.79 -9.66
N GLY A 114 -9.63 -4.30 -9.26
CA GLY A 114 -10.91 -4.84 -9.74
C GLY A 114 -11.09 -4.69 -11.26
N LYS A 115 -11.85 -5.62 -11.85
CA LYS A 115 -12.05 -5.72 -13.32
C LYS A 115 -12.88 -4.57 -13.88
N ASP A 116 -14.04 -4.34 -13.27
CA ASP A 116 -15.12 -3.58 -13.91
C ASP A 116 -14.84 -2.06 -13.94
N TYR A 117 -14.18 -1.54 -12.91
CA TYR A 117 -13.91 -0.10 -12.78
C TYR A 117 -12.48 0.30 -13.14
N PHE A 118 -11.52 -0.64 -12.99
CA PHE A 118 -10.09 -0.33 -13.06
C PHE A 118 -9.31 -1.23 -14.02
N GLY A 119 -9.98 -2.12 -14.76
CA GLY A 119 -9.38 -2.91 -15.83
C GLY A 119 -8.37 -3.96 -15.34
N GLY A 120 -8.45 -4.36 -14.07
CA GLY A 120 -7.62 -5.45 -13.57
C GLY A 120 -8.13 -6.83 -13.97
N THR A 121 -7.50 -7.87 -13.44
CA THR A 121 -7.70 -9.25 -13.91
C THR A 121 -8.64 -10.08 -13.04
N ASN A 122 -8.81 -9.75 -11.75
CA ASN A 122 -9.56 -10.53 -10.75
C ASN A 122 -10.43 -9.62 -9.83
N GLY A 123 -11.47 -10.18 -9.19
CA GLY A 123 -12.46 -9.45 -8.37
C GLY A 123 -13.38 -8.53 -9.19
N ALA A 124 -14.64 -8.94 -9.43
CA ALA A 124 -15.61 -8.06 -10.09
C ALA A 124 -15.95 -6.88 -9.18
N GLY A 125 -16.11 -5.69 -9.75
CA GLY A 125 -16.46 -4.47 -9.03
C GLY A 125 -15.47 -3.98 -7.97
N GLY A 126 -14.25 -4.52 -7.85
CA GLY A 126 -13.32 -4.20 -6.76
C GLY A 126 -12.59 -2.85 -6.85
N GLY A 127 -11.88 -2.49 -5.78
CA GLY A 127 -11.01 -1.30 -5.66
C GLY A 127 -9.78 -1.33 -6.58
N GLU A 128 -9.15 -0.18 -6.78
CA GLU A 128 -7.91 -0.07 -7.56
C GLU A 128 -6.70 -0.42 -6.68
N GLY A 129 -5.78 -1.20 -7.23
CA GLY A 129 -4.52 -1.52 -6.60
C GLY A 129 -3.56 -0.32 -6.58
N GLY A 130 -2.78 -0.22 -5.51
CA GLY A 130 -1.72 0.79 -5.42
C GLY A 130 -0.57 0.50 -6.37
N ARG A 131 0.09 1.55 -6.85
CA ARG A 131 1.26 1.42 -7.74
C ARG A 131 2.50 1.00 -6.95
N ALA A 132 3.37 0.25 -7.61
CA ALA A 132 4.67 -0.12 -7.08
C ALA A 132 5.55 1.11 -6.84
N PHE A 133 6.57 0.97 -6.00
CA PHE A 133 7.64 1.96 -5.86
C PHE A 133 8.27 2.32 -7.22
N VAL A 134 8.61 1.31 -8.03
CA VAL A 134 9.20 1.54 -9.37
C VAL A 134 8.26 2.25 -10.34
N ASN A 135 6.97 2.32 -10.02
CA ASN A 135 5.92 2.99 -10.78
C ASN A 135 5.40 4.26 -10.06
N GLY A 136 6.17 4.80 -9.12
CA GLY A 136 5.88 6.06 -8.44
C GLY A 136 5.01 5.97 -7.19
N GLY A 137 4.60 4.76 -6.77
CA GLY A 137 3.94 4.53 -5.47
C GLY A 137 2.60 5.26 -5.27
N VAL A 138 1.91 5.64 -6.34
CA VAL A 138 0.59 6.26 -6.24
C VAL A 138 -0.41 5.31 -5.57
N GLY A 139 -1.19 5.81 -4.61
CA GLY A 139 -2.25 5.04 -3.95
C GLY A 139 -3.41 4.73 -4.90
N GLY A 140 -4.11 3.62 -4.66
CA GLY A 140 -5.24 3.18 -5.48
C GLY A 140 -6.53 3.93 -5.14
N ARG A 141 -7.36 4.20 -6.13
CA ARG A 141 -8.69 4.81 -5.94
C ARG A 141 -9.68 3.83 -5.32
N GLY A 142 -10.54 4.36 -4.45
CA GLY A 142 -11.71 3.64 -3.97
C GLY A 142 -12.83 3.62 -5.01
N VAL A 143 -13.71 2.60 -4.98
CA VAL A 143 -14.91 2.55 -5.84
C VAL A 143 -16.03 3.40 -5.28
N TYR A 144 -16.40 3.14 -4.02
CA TYR A 144 -17.43 3.86 -3.29
C TYR A 144 -16.83 4.58 -2.08
N ASN A 145 -17.47 5.68 -1.67
CA ASN A 145 -17.21 6.38 -0.41
C ASN A 145 -15.81 7.01 -0.24
N ASN A 146 -15.06 7.18 -1.33
CA ASN A 146 -13.78 7.92 -1.41
C ASN A 146 -12.69 7.42 -0.43
N ALA A 147 -12.70 6.14 -0.06
CA ALA A 147 -11.65 5.53 0.75
C ALA A 147 -10.48 5.09 -0.16
N GLU A 148 -9.66 6.07 -0.53
CA GLU A 148 -8.47 5.95 -1.37
C GLU A 148 -7.25 5.42 -0.58
N GLY A 149 -6.40 4.65 -1.25
CA GLY A 149 -5.13 4.21 -0.69
C GLY A 149 -4.13 5.38 -0.58
N GLY A 150 -3.26 5.32 0.42
CA GLY A 150 -2.23 6.32 0.64
C GLY A 150 -1.07 6.22 -0.36
N PHE A 151 -0.32 7.32 -0.51
CA PHE A 151 0.95 7.32 -1.24
C PHE A 151 1.92 6.29 -0.63
N GLY A 152 2.75 5.66 -1.45
CA GLY A 152 3.47 4.42 -1.10
C GLY A 152 2.76 3.14 -1.53
N GLY A 153 1.80 3.26 -2.45
CA GLY A 153 1.13 2.11 -3.04
C GLY A 153 0.04 1.51 -2.15
N GLY A 154 -0.60 2.29 -1.29
CA GLY A 154 -1.77 1.82 -0.55
C GLY A 154 -2.90 1.41 -1.50
N GLY A 155 -3.63 0.33 -1.18
CA GLY A 155 -4.78 -0.13 -1.98
C GLY A 155 -6.05 0.66 -1.71
N GLY A 156 -6.82 0.99 -2.75
CA GLY A 156 -8.13 1.64 -2.61
C GLY A 156 -9.23 0.66 -2.19
N SER A 157 -10.19 1.11 -1.39
CA SER A 157 -11.27 0.22 -0.93
C SER A 157 -12.39 0.05 -1.97
N HIS A 158 -13.15 -1.03 -1.86
CA HIS A 158 -14.43 -1.10 -2.59
C HIS A 158 -15.48 -0.15 -1.99
N GLY A 159 -15.49 0.04 -0.67
CA GLY A 159 -16.48 0.88 0.02
C GLY A 159 -17.72 0.13 0.52
N GLN A 160 -18.14 -0.93 -0.16
CA GLN A 160 -19.29 -1.77 0.24
C GLN A 160 -18.99 -3.27 0.37
N GLY A 161 -17.72 -3.69 0.29
CA GLY A 161 -17.29 -5.09 0.31
C GLY A 161 -15.83 -5.22 0.75
N GLY A 162 -15.35 -6.44 1.02
CA GLY A 162 -14.15 -6.75 1.80
C GLY A 162 -12.86 -6.00 1.40
N GLY A 163 -11.91 -5.92 2.33
CA GLY A 163 -10.65 -5.22 2.11
C GLY A 163 -9.68 -5.89 1.14
N GLY A 164 -8.81 -5.13 0.47
CA GLY A 164 -7.71 -5.67 -0.35
C GLY A 164 -6.43 -5.88 0.48
N GLY A 165 -5.56 -6.81 0.10
CA GLY A 165 -4.30 -7.08 0.83
C GLY A 165 -3.29 -5.94 0.67
N GLY A 166 -2.35 -5.77 1.59
CA GLY A 166 -1.32 -4.73 1.55
C GLY A 166 -0.14 -4.98 0.63
N GLY A 167 0.64 -3.97 0.28
CA GLY A 167 1.81 -4.12 -0.60
C GLY A 167 3.07 -4.58 0.13
N GLY A 168 3.84 -5.49 -0.47
CA GLY A 168 5.02 -6.09 0.15
C GLY A 168 6.37 -5.65 -0.40
N GLY A 169 7.34 -5.68 0.49
CA GLY A 169 8.75 -5.41 0.29
C GLY A 169 9.59 -6.63 -0.06
N SER A 170 10.84 -6.38 -0.45
CA SER A 170 11.78 -7.32 -1.09
C SER A 170 12.59 -8.21 -0.14
N ASP A 171 12.91 -9.42 -0.59
CA ASP A 171 13.62 -10.45 0.20
C ASP A 171 15.12 -10.22 0.34
N ASN A 172 15.72 -9.41 -0.54
CA ASN A 172 17.17 -9.16 -0.56
C ASN A 172 17.59 -8.01 0.37
N TYR A 173 16.99 -7.97 1.56
CA TYR A 173 17.29 -6.96 2.56
C TYR A 173 18.58 -7.32 3.30
N ASP A 174 19.70 -6.69 2.93
CA ASP A 174 20.92 -6.76 3.73
C ASP A 174 20.76 -5.84 4.96
N GLY A 175 20.61 -6.46 6.13
CA GLY A 175 20.13 -5.82 7.34
C GLY A 175 20.98 -4.63 7.81
N ARG A 176 20.29 -3.57 8.25
CA ARG A 176 20.80 -2.31 8.83
C ARG A 176 21.62 -1.44 7.90
N VAL A 177 20.96 -0.41 7.38
CA VAL A 177 21.63 0.83 6.96
C VAL A 177 21.54 1.83 8.11
N ASP A 178 22.64 2.02 8.84
CA ASP A 178 22.81 3.17 9.71
C ASP A 178 23.00 4.40 8.82
N VAL A 179 21.91 5.12 8.55
CA VAL A 179 21.97 6.39 7.81
C VAL A 179 22.59 7.44 8.73
N VAL A 180 23.92 7.56 8.71
CA VAL A 180 24.61 8.69 9.34
C VAL A 180 24.40 9.91 8.46
N ILE A 181 23.38 10.71 8.76
CA ILE A 181 23.16 12.00 8.11
C ILE A 181 24.15 13.00 8.71
N PRO A 182 25.17 13.46 7.95
CA PRO A 182 26.05 14.50 8.45
C PRO A 182 25.25 15.80 8.66
N PRO A 183 25.67 16.69 9.59
CA PRO A 183 24.93 17.91 9.95
C PRO A 183 24.60 18.87 8.79
N SER A 184 25.16 18.65 7.60
CA SER A 184 25.03 19.50 6.41
C SER A 184 23.96 19.04 5.41
N VAL A 185 23.20 17.97 5.69
CA VAL A 185 22.08 17.57 4.81
C VAL A 185 20.86 18.40 5.15
N LEU A 186 20.58 19.40 4.32
CA LEU A 186 19.31 20.12 4.31
C LEU A 186 18.31 19.29 3.50
N PHE A 187 17.26 18.78 4.14
CA PHE A 187 16.06 18.37 3.42
C PHE A 187 15.35 19.65 2.98
N VAL A 188 15.37 19.94 1.68
CA VAL A 188 14.65 21.06 1.05
C VAL A 188 13.32 20.57 0.50
#